data_AF-A0A7X8JV66-F1
#
_entry.id   AF-A0A7X8JV66-F1
#
_cell.length_a   1.000
_cell.length_b   1.000
_cell.length_c   1.000
_cell.angle_alpha   90.00
_cell.angle_beta   90.00
_cell.angle_gamma   90.00
#
_symmetry.space_group_name_H-M   'P 1'
#
loop_
_entity.id
_entity.type
_entity.pdbx_description
1 polymer ?
#
loop_
_entity_poly.entity_id
_entity_poly.type
_entity_poly.pdbx_seq_one_letter_code
_entity_poly.pdbx_strand_id
1 'polypeptide(L)'
;MINKYLQSRIEVDLEDGSIANSKMQLEYYLIESENNRDCGFFCDKVYGIEIVKKDSEHCAESEIIRNLSSSRENTKGILDILAKNTVTPVGVQFVLDDLMAL
;
A
#
# COMPACT_ATOMS: atom_id res chain seq x y z
N MET A 1 -13.33 -12.32 4.65
CA MET A 1 -12.66 -12.40 3.33
C MET A 1 -11.75 -11.17 3.13
N ILE A 2 -10.71 -11.21 2.29
CA ILE A 2 -9.84 -10.04 2.01
C ILE A 2 -10.01 -9.63 0.55
N ASN A 3 -10.45 -8.39 0.33
CA ASN A 3 -10.54 -7.77 -1.00
C ASN A 3 -9.38 -6.78 -1.18
N LYS A 4 -8.81 -6.75 -2.39
CA LYS A 4 -7.75 -5.81 -2.77
C LYS A 4 -8.24 -4.92 -3.91
N TYR A 5 -7.99 -3.62 -3.83
CA TYR A 5 -8.34 -2.65 -4.86
C TYR A 5 -7.10 -1.85 -5.24
N LEU A 6 -6.65 -1.94 -6.50
CA LEU A 6 -5.56 -1.10 -7.01
C LEU A 6 -6.02 0.35 -7.02
N GLN A 7 -5.35 1.20 -6.25
CA GLN A 7 -5.67 2.62 -6.13
C GLN A 7 -4.77 3.49 -6.99
N SER A 8 -3.46 3.17 -7.04
CA SER A 8 -2.50 3.89 -7.87
C SER A 8 -1.39 2.97 -8.36
N ARG A 9 -0.83 3.30 -9.52
CA ARG A 9 0.34 2.66 -10.11
C ARG A 9 1.28 3.73 -10.63
N ILE A 10 2.54 3.64 -10.26
CA ILE A 10 3.60 4.57 -10.62
C ILE A 10 4.72 3.79 -11.27
N GLU A 11 5.19 4.27 -12.42
CA GLU A 11 6.41 3.79 -13.06
C GLU A 11 7.53 4.80 -12.77
N VAL A 12 8.65 4.28 -12.29
CA VAL A 12 9.85 5.03 -11.95
C VAL A 12 10.95 4.54 -12.90
N ASP A 13 11.46 5.44 -13.73
CA ASP A 13 12.62 5.16 -14.57
C ASP A 13 13.88 5.30 -13.72
N LEU A 14 14.66 4.20 -13.61
CA LEU A 14 15.95 4.22 -12.95
C LEU A 14 17.00 4.69 -13.98
N GLU A 15 17.27 5.99 -14.02
CA GLU A 15 18.40 6.55 -14.78
C GLU A 15 19.71 6.30 -14.03
N ASP A 16 20.16 5.05 -13.97
CA ASP A 16 21.54 4.76 -13.57
C ASP A 16 22.25 4.00 -14.69
N GLY A 17 23.46 4.44 -15.02
CA GLY A 17 24.19 4.13 -16.26
C GLY A 17 24.66 2.69 -16.43
N SER A 18 24.04 1.72 -15.76
CA SER A 18 24.38 0.31 -15.81
C SER A 18 23.23 -0.51 -16.38
N ILE A 19 23.43 -0.92 -17.64
CA ILE A 19 22.95 -2.16 -18.27
C ILE A 19 21.45 -2.46 -18.05
N ALA A 20 20.66 -2.03 -19.05
CA ALA A 20 19.28 -2.44 -19.36
C ALA A 20 18.15 -1.80 -18.56
N ASN A 21 17.59 -0.69 -19.07
CA ASN A 21 16.18 -0.27 -19.01
C ASN A 21 15.35 -0.82 -17.82
N SER A 22 15.84 -0.67 -16.59
CA SER A 22 15.22 -1.27 -15.42
C SER A 22 14.14 -0.32 -14.94
N LYS A 23 12.93 -0.51 -15.46
CA LYS A 23 11.74 0.21 -14.97
C LYS A 23 11.31 -0.40 -13.65
N MET A 24 11.22 0.43 -12.62
CA MET A 24 10.63 0.05 -11.34
C MET A 24 9.16 0.45 -11.34
N GLN A 25 8.28 -0.44 -10.90
CA GLN A 25 6.86 -0.18 -10.77
C GLN A 25 6.44 -0.25 -9.31
N LEU A 26 5.72 0.76 -8.85
CA LEU A 26 5.07 0.78 -7.54
C LEU A 26 3.56 0.72 -7.72
N GLU A 27 2.92 -0.19 -6.99
CA GLU A 27 1.47 -0.34 -6.96
C GLU A 27 0.97 -0.17 -5.53
N TYR A 28 -0.07 0.63 -5.37
CA TYR A 28 -0.66 0.99 -4.09
C TYR A 28 -2.09 0.44 -4.05
N TYR A 29 -2.33 -0.47 -3.11
CA TYR A 29 -3.59 -1.20 -2.98
C TYR A 29 -4.32 -0.82 -1.69
N LEU A 30 -5.62 -0.59 -1.80
CA LEU A 30 -6.54 -0.57 -0.67
C LEU A 30 -6.93 -2.01 -0.33
N ILE A 31 -6.75 -2.40 0.92
CA ILE A 31 -7.17 -3.68 1.45
C ILE A 31 -8.47 -3.48 2.23
N GLU A 32 -9.51 -4.24 1.91
CA GLU A 32 -10.74 -4.32 2.70
C GLU A 32 -10.83 -5.72 3.31
N SER A 33 -10.99 -5.79 4.62
CA SER A 33 -11.14 -7.04 5.35
C SER A 33 -12.28 -6.92 6.37
N GLU A 34 -12.90 -8.05 6.67
CA GLU A 34 -13.93 -8.15 7.69
C GLU A 34 -13.26 -8.36 9.06
N ASN A 35 -13.65 -7.57 10.06
CA ASN A 35 -13.21 -7.79 11.43
C ASN A 35 -13.98 -9.00 11.97
N ASN A 36 -13.38 -10.18 11.90
CA ASN A 36 -13.99 -11.46 12.29
C ASN A 36 -14.10 -11.62 13.83
N ARG A 37 -14.35 -10.51 14.54
CA ARG A 37 -14.73 -10.57 15.95
C ARG A 37 -16.17 -11.04 15.99
N ASP A 38 -16.36 -12.13 16.71
CA ASP A 38 -17.59 -12.90 16.92
C ASP A 38 -18.72 -12.06 17.57
N CYS A 39 -19.15 -10.97 16.92
CA CYS A 39 -20.14 -10.04 17.42
C CYS A 39 -21.31 -9.94 16.44
N GLY A 40 -22.51 -10.15 16.96
CA GLY A 40 -23.74 -10.21 16.20
C GLY A 40 -24.01 -8.97 15.32
N PHE A 41 -24.60 -9.25 14.17
CA PHE A 41 -25.32 -8.34 13.28
C PHE A 41 -24.57 -7.19 12.58
N PHE A 42 -23.36 -6.81 12.99
CA PHE A 42 -22.55 -5.79 12.29
C PHE A 42 -21.11 -6.26 12.11
N CYS A 43 -20.82 -6.82 10.94
CA CYS A 43 -19.46 -7.14 10.54
C CYS A 43 -18.79 -5.83 10.10
N ASP A 44 -18.13 -5.14 11.02
CA ASP A 44 -17.44 -3.89 10.71
C ASP A 44 -16.28 -4.16 9.76
N LYS A 45 -16.30 -3.49 8.61
CA LYS A 45 -15.22 -3.51 7.64
C LYS A 45 -14.03 -2.74 8.20
N VAL A 46 -12.86 -3.33 8.07
CA VAL A 46 -11.58 -2.72 8.42
C VAL A 46 -10.71 -2.64 7.19
N TYR A 47 -10.08 -1.49 7.04
CA TYR A 47 -9.33 -1.10 5.87
C TYR A 47 -7.84 -1.05 6.19
N GLY A 48 -7.04 -1.49 5.22
CA GLY A 48 -5.60 -1.50 5.26
C GLY A 48 -5.03 -1.09 3.92
N ILE A 49 -3.71 -1.17 3.82
CA ILE A 49 -2.98 -0.85 2.60
C ILE A 49 -2.00 -1.95 2.26
N GLU A 50 -1.62 -2.01 0.99
CA GLU A 50 -0.49 -2.80 0.53
C GLU A 50 0.28 -2.00 -0.52
N ILE A 51 1.60 -2.00 -0.42
CA ILE A 51 2.48 -1.42 -1.42
C ILE A 51 3.28 -2.56 -2.03
N VAL A 52 3.29 -2.63 -3.36
CA VAL A 52 4.08 -3.62 -4.11
C VAL A 52 5.08 -2.87 -4.99
N LYS A 53 6.35 -3.19 -4.82
CA LYS A 53 7.44 -2.81 -5.72
C LYS A 53 7.75 -3.98 -6.63
N LYS A 54 7.77 -3.75 -7.94
CA LYS A 54 8.19 -4.72 -8.95
C LYS A 54 9.38 -4.13 -9.70
N ASP A 55 10.48 -4.85 -9.74
CA ASP A 55 11.59 -4.55 -10.63
C ASP A 55 11.59 -5.44 -11.88
N SER A 56 12.39 -5.05 -12.86
CA SER A 56 12.57 -5.78 -14.11
C SER A 56 13.30 -7.12 -13.94
N GLU A 57 13.94 -7.35 -12.79
CA GLU A 57 14.80 -8.51 -12.53
C GLU A 57 14.09 -9.63 -11.77
N HIS A 58 12.75 -9.58 -11.66
CA HIS A 58 11.87 -10.58 -11.04
C HIS A 58 11.80 -10.53 -9.50
N CYS A 59 12.32 -9.48 -8.87
CA CYS A 59 12.14 -9.25 -7.45
C CYS A 59 10.88 -8.38 -7.24
N ALA A 60 9.87 -8.99 -6.63
CA ALA A 60 8.69 -8.28 -6.16
C ALA A 60 8.75 -8.18 -4.64
N GLU A 61 8.88 -6.96 -4.13
CA GLU A 61 8.76 -6.68 -2.71
C GLU A 61 7.35 -6.18 -2.43
N SER A 62 6.74 -6.63 -1.34
CA SER A 62 5.42 -6.13 -0.93
C SER A 62 5.33 -6.03 0.56
N GLU A 63 4.69 -4.97 1.04
CA GLU A 63 4.38 -4.78 2.45
C GLU A 63 2.89 -4.56 2.62
N ILE A 64 2.27 -5.29 3.56
CA ILE A 64 0.82 -5.25 3.81
C ILE A 64 0.59 -4.78 5.24
N ILE A 65 -0.16 -3.68 5.38
CA ILE A 65 -0.58 -3.13 6.67
C ILE A 65 -2.08 -3.28 6.79
N ARG A 66 -2.51 -4.19 7.65
CA ARG A 66 -3.93 -4.49 7.90
C ARG A 66 -4.46 -3.65 9.05
N ASN A 67 -5.78 -3.49 9.09
CA ASN A 67 -6.48 -2.84 10.21
C ASN A 67 -5.99 -1.42 10.50
N LEU A 68 -5.63 -0.67 9.46
CA LEU A 68 -5.13 0.70 9.57
C LEU A 68 -6.25 1.68 9.97
N SER A 69 -7.45 1.50 9.44
CA SER A 69 -8.60 2.36 9.76
C SER A 69 -9.92 1.62 9.57
N SER A 70 -10.99 2.08 10.23
CA SER A 70 -12.37 1.68 9.94
C SER A 70 -13.00 2.48 8.80
N SER A 71 -12.34 3.54 8.31
CA SER A 71 -12.84 4.38 7.22
C SER A 71 -12.10 4.13 5.91
N ARG A 72 -12.85 3.71 4.90
CA ARG A 72 -12.34 3.54 3.53
C ARG A 72 -11.76 4.83 2.96
N GLU A 73 -12.44 5.95 3.19
CA GLU A 73 -12.06 7.27 2.70
C GLU A 73 -10.72 7.69 3.31
N ASN A 74 -10.55 7.48 4.61
CA ASN A 74 -9.32 7.81 5.32
C ASN A 74 -8.14 6.98 4.79
N THR A 75 -8.33 5.66 4.63
CA THR A 75 -7.29 4.79 4.06
C THR A 75 -6.93 5.16 2.63
N LYS A 76 -7.90 5.60 1.82
CA LYS A 76 -7.62 6.14 0.47
C LYS A 76 -6.81 7.44 0.52
N GLY A 77 -7.11 8.33 1.45
CA GLY A 77 -6.33 9.56 1.66
C GLY A 77 -4.87 9.26 2.01
N ILE A 78 -4.64 8.28 2.89
CA ILE A 78 -3.29 7.81 3.23
C ILE A 78 -2.59 7.25 1.98
N LEU A 79 -3.25 6.37 1.21
CA LEU A 79 -2.70 5.82 -0.02
C LEU A 79 -2.30 6.89 -1.04
N ASP A 80 -3.10 7.95 -1.17
CA ASP A 80 -2.80 9.06 -2.09
C ASP A 80 -1.53 9.81 -1.65
N ILE A 81 -1.35 10.05 -0.34
CA ILE A 81 -0.13 10.65 0.20
C ILE A 81 1.09 9.75 -0.06
N LEU A 82 0.96 8.44 0.20
CA LEU A 82 2.05 7.48 -0.01
C LEU A 82 2.45 7.39 -1.49
N ALA A 83 1.46 7.36 -2.39
CA ALA A 83 1.68 7.33 -3.83
C ALA A 83 2.35 8.62 -4.33
N LYS A 84 1.87 9.80 -3.92
CA LYS A 84 2.45 11.09 -4.30
C LYS A 84 3.91 11.23 -3.89
N ASN A 85 4.31 10.61 -2.79
CA ASN A 85 5.69 10.62 -2.30
C ASN A 85 6.50 9.40 -2.76
N THR A 86 5.95 8.56 -3.65
CA THR A 86 6.63 7.37 -4.19
C THR A 86 7.16 6.46 -3.08
N VAL A 87 6.41 6.33 -1.99
CA VAL A 87 6.81 5.51 -0.83
C VAL A 87 6.92 4.05 -1.25
N THR A 88 8.02 3.41 -0.86
CA THR A 88 8.31 2.00 -1.18
C THR A 88 7.83 1.08 -0.05
N PRO A 89 7.70 -0.24 -0.31
CA PRO A 89 7.31 -1.21 0.72
C PRO A 89 8.16 -1.15 2.00
N VAL A 90 9.47 -0.90 1.87
CA VAL A 90 10.39 -0.80 3.02
C VAL A 90 10.18 0.48 3.82
N GLY A 91 9.81 1.58 3.16
CA GLY A 91 9.63 2.89 3.79
C GLY A 91 8.26 3.09 4.45
N VAL A 92 7.28 2.25 4.13
CA VAL A 92 5.87 2.51 4.46
C VAL A 92 5.57 2.56 5.95
N GLN A 93 6.20 1.68 6.76
CA GLN A 93 5.99 1.67 8.20
C GLN A 93 6.49 2.98 8.84
N PHE A 94 7.68 3.44 8.47
CA PHE A 94 8.25 4.69 8.96
C PHE A 94 7.37 5.90 8.62
N VAL A 95 6.91 5.99 7.37
CA VAL A 95 6.05 7.11 6.93
C VAL A 95 4.69 7.08 7.63
N LEU A 96 4.15 5.88 7.89
CA LEU A 96 2.91 5.73 8.64
C LEU A 96 3.04 6.13 10.10
N ASP A 97 4.13 5.74 10.76
CA ASP A 97 4.39 6.13 12.14
C ASP A 97 4.46 7.66 12.26
N ASP A 98 5.15 8.32 11.32
CA ASP A 98 5.21 9.79 11.25
C ASP A 98 3.83 10.43 10.99
N LEU A 99 3.00 9.81 10.14
CA LEU A 99 1.66 10.30 9.83
C LEU A 99 0.67 10.13 11.01
N MET A 100 0.85 9.08 11.82
CA MET A 100 -0.02 8.74 12.95
C MET A 100 0.43 9.40 14.27
N ALA A 101 1.66 9.89 14.34
CA ALA A 101 2.19 10.66 15.47
C ALA A 101 1.75 12.14 15.46
N LEU A 102 1.02 12.57 14.43
CA LEU A 102 0.46 13.91 14.21
C LEU A 102 -0.99 14.02 14.73
#